data_AF-W5MGS3-F1
#
_entry.id   AF-W5MGS3-F1
#
_cell.length_a   1.000
_cell.length_b   1.000
_cell.length_c   1.000
_cell.angle_alpha   90.00
_cell.angle_beta   90.00
_cell.angle_gamma   90.00
#
_symmetry.space_group_name_H-M   'P 1'
#
loop_
_entity.id
_entity.type
_entity.pdbx_description
1 polymer ?
#
loop_
_entity_poly.entity_id
_entity_poly.type
_entity_poly.pdbx_seq_one_letter_code
_entity_poly.pdbx_strand_id
1 'polypeptide(L)'
;STATMECGLFKHSLKGDRSVLHFVVPLLSVAVMFAVMQETTALPTWRNEEEAQPSSILVIGIGKEAHSRLLRLSRNKRYTLTPEKLKWDKFKLTYKLLSFPRNLINASDTHKAMAKAFSMWGDVSPFSFREVPADQEADIKIGFYPINHTDCLRSYLHHCFDGITGELAHAFFPPTGEIHFDDHEYWVLGNMRFSWKKTGVWLTDLVHVAAHEIGHALGLMHSLNPKAIMHLNATLTGKKFITQDDVWGLHRLYGCLDRLFICPSWARKGYCDSKRKLMQRQCPSSCDFCYEFPFPTLAPTPVPPRTKNKLVPEGRKLTFRCGKKVAAKKGKVYWYKDGELLEYSYPGYISLKDDHISIVANAINEGTYTCIVRKNNKVLTSFSWRVRVRF
;
A
#
# COMPACT_ATOMS: atom_id res chain seq x y z
N SER A 1 8.68 -12.10 -5.36
CA SER A 1 9.54 -10.99 -4.91
C SER A 1 9.07 -10.52 -3.55
N THR A 2 9.91 -10.55 -2.52
CA THR A 2 9.58 -10.09 -1.16
C THR A 2 9.59 -8.56 -1.11
N ALA A 3 8.40 -7.95 -1.09
CA ALA A 3 8.25 -6.51 -0.90
C ALA A 3 7.82 -6.22 0.56
N THR A 4 8.44 -5.23 1.20
CA THR A 4 8.01 -4.69 2.49
C THR A 4 7.23 -3.39 2.31
N MET A 5 6.46 -3.02 3.34
CA MET A 5 5.79 -1.73 3.45
C MET A 5 6.00 -1.13 4.84
N GLU A 6 6.18 0.19 4.86
CA GLU A 6 6.59 0.96 6.04
C GLU A 6 5.42 1.74 6.65
N CYS A 7 5.36 1.77 7.97
CA CYS A 7 4.52 2.69 8.73
C CYS A 7 5.38 3.64 9.57
N GLY A 8 5.12 4.94 9.47
CA GLY A 8 5.96 5.94 10.15
C GLY A 8 5.24 7.17 10.69
N LEU A 9 5.96 7.93 11.53
CA LEU A 9 5.66 9.28 11.98
C LEU A 9 6.57 10.28 11.24
N PHE A 10 5.98 11.24 10.53
CA PHE A 10 6.77 12.26 9.83
C PHE A 10 7.63 13.08 10.81
N LYS A 11 8.95 13.05 10.62
CA LYS A 11 9.87 14.04 11.21
C LYS A 11 9.62 15.40 10.56
N HIS A 12 9.01 16.33 11.30
CA HIS A 12 9.01 17.73 10.90
C HIS A 12 10.47 18.22 10.90
N SER A 13 11.04 18.48 9.73
CA SER A 13 12.27 19.27 9.61
C SER A 13 11.93 20.70 10.01
N LEU A 14 12.19 21.05 11.27
CA LEU A 14 12.24 22.44 11.70
C LEU A 14 13.39 23.11 10.94
N LYS A 15 13.05 23.94 9.96
CA LYS A 15 14.00 24.89 9.35
C LYS A 15 14.51 25.82 10.44
N GLY A 16 15.66 25.48 11.01
CA GLY A 16 16.49 26.38 11.78
C GLY A 16 17.42 27.13 10.84
N ASP A 17 17.15 28.42 10.67
CA ASP A 17 18.08 29.39 10.11
C ASP A 17 19.40 29.34 10.88
N ARG A 18 20.53 29.17 10.16
CA ARG A 18 21.85 29.72 10.53
C ARG A 18 22.91 29.42 9.46
N SER A 19 23.28 30.49 8.77
CA SER A 19 24.64 30.90 8.39
C SER A 19 25.54 29.87 7.69
N VAL A 20 25.64 30.05 6.37
CA VAL A 20 26.67 29.47 5.50
C VAL A 20 28.05 29.98 5.93
N LEU A 21 28.93 29.07 6.35
CA LEU A 21 30.38 29.29 6.33
C LEU A 21 30.96 28.48 5.16
N HIS A 22 31.55 29.17 4.19
CA HIS A 22 32.22 28.57 3.05
C HIS A 22 33.48 27.83 3.48
N PHE A 23 33.63 26.58 3.06
CA PHE A 23 34.93 25.98 2.82
C PHE A 23 34.95 25.33 1.43
N VAL A 24 35.86 25.84 0.61
CA VAL A 24 36.25 25.37 -0.73
C VAL A 24 37.37 24.33 -0.56
N VAL A 25 37.61 23.50 -1.60
CA VAL A 25 38.87 22.80 -2.02
C VAL A 25 38.59 21.30 -2.36
N PRO A 26 39.22 20.67 -3.39
CA PRO A 26 38.67 20.61 -4.75
C PRO A 26 38.62 19.17 -5.34
N LEU A 27 38.14 19.07 -6.59
CA LEU A 27 38.14 17.87 -7.43
C LEU A 27 39.55 17.51 -7.93
N LEU A 28 39.89 16.22 -7.90
CA LEU A 28 40.99 15.64 -8.67
C LEU A 28 40.46 14.50 -9.55
N SER A 29 40.62 14.71 -10.85
CA SER A 29 40.37 13.78 -11.95
C SER A 29 41.51 12.79 -12.08
N VAL A 30 41.22 11.51 -12.34
CA VAL A 30 42.14 10.62 -13.06
C VAL A 30 41.33 9.72 -13.98
N ALA A 31 41.61 9.83 -15.28
CA ALA A 31 41.23 8.88 -16.31
C ALA A 31 42.45 8.01 -16.64
N VAL A 32 42.26 6.69 -16.79
CA VAL A 32 43.19 5.81 -17.52
C VAL A 32 42.38 4.76 -18.29
N MET A 33 42.78 4.56 -19.53
CA MET A 33 42.24 3.70 -20.60
C MET A 33 43.06 2.40 -20.74
N PHE A 34 42.57 1.50 -21.62
CA PHE A 34 43.17 0.29 -22.23
C PHE A 34 42.95 -1.03 -21.46
N ALA A 35 42.67 -2.20 -22.06
CA ALA A 35 42.43 -2.61 -23.46
C ALA A 35 41.80 -4.02 -23.50
N VAL A 36 41.01 -4.26 -24.56
CA VAL A 36 40.87 -5.46 -25.43
C VAL A 36 41.15 -6.86 -24.84
N MET A 37 40.15 -7.75 -24.96
CA MET A 37 40.29 -9.10 -25.53
C MET A 37 38.94 -9.54 -26.15
N GLN A 38 39.04 -10.07 -27.36
CA GLN A 38 38.01 -10.65 -28.23
C GLN A 38 38.22 -12.18 -28.16
N GLU A 39 37.21 -13.06 -28.15
CA GLU A 39 36.68 -13.70 -29.36
C GLU A 39 35.59 -14.75 -29.02
N THR A 40 34.58 -14.83 -29.89
CA THR A 40 33.86 -16.01 -30.47
C THR A 40 33.38 -17.17 -29.58
N THR A 41 32.17 -17.74 -29.71
CA THR A 41 31.56 -18.36 -30.89
C THR A 41 30.06 -18.66 -30.70
N ALA A 42 29.35 -18.64 -31.85
CA ALA A 42 28.22 -19.47 -32.28
C ALA A 42 26.94 -19.69 -31.43
N LEU A 43 25.82 -19.28 -32.06
CA LEU A 43 24.44 -19.78 -31.91
C LEU A 43 24.35 -21.31 -32.19
N PRO A 44 23.24 -21.95 -31.78
CA PRO A 44 22.21 -22.20 -32.79
C PRO A 44 20.78 -21.86 -32.36
N THR A 45 20.04 -21.44 -33.38
CA THR A 45 18.60 -21.29 -33.50
C THR A 45 17.86 -22.62 -33.31
N TRP A 46 16.73 -22.61 -32.61
CA TRP A 46 15.65 -23.58 -32.83
C TRP A 46 14.31 -22.86 -32.97
N ARG A 47 13.51 -23.41 -33.88
CA ARG A 47 12.38 -22.84 -34.62
C ARG A 47 11.06 -23.11 -33.89
N ASN A 48 10.09 -22.23 -34.11
CA ASN A 48 8.71 -22.37 -33.68
C ASN A 48 8.03 -23.61 -34.31
N GLU A 49 7.15 -24.25 -33.55
CA GLU A 49 6.04 -25.03 -34.07
C GLU A 49 4.73 -24.61 -33.37
N GLU A 50 3.77 -24.31 -34.22
CA GLU A 50 2.41 -23.86 -33.96
C GLU A 50 1.52 -25.12 -34.07
N GLU A 51 0.66 -25.40 -33.09
CA GLU A 51 -0.43 -26.36 -33.31
C GLU A 51 -1.70 -25.88 -32.59
N ALA A 52 -2.81 -25.97 -33.32
CA ALA A 52 -4.07 -25.31 -33.05
C ALA A 52 -5.20 -26.33 -32.87
N GLN A 53 -6.06 -26.07 -31.87
CA GLN A 53 -7.51 -26.37 -31.77
C GLN A 53 -7.99 -27.84 -31.58
N PRO A 54 -9.29 -28.09 -31.27
CA PRO A 54 -10.34 -27.25 -30.66
C PRO A 54 -11.12 -27.94 -29.50
N SER A 55 -11.89 -27.18 -28.72
CA SER A 55 -13.23 -27.67 -28.29
C SER A 55 -14.19 -26.51 -28.05
N SER A 56 -15.22 -26.50 -28.88
CA SER A 56 -16.38 -25.63 -28.88
C SER A 56 -17.39 -26.09 -27.85
N ILE A 57 -17.83 -25.21 -26.95
CA ILE A 57 -19.16 -25.30 -26.34
C ILE A 57 -19.89 -23.99 -26.65
N LEU A 58 -20.99 -24.15 -27.38
CA LEU A 58 -21.97 -23.13 -27.70
C LEU A 58 -22.56 -22.54 -26.41
N VAL A 59 -22.46 -21.24 -26.20
CA VAL A 59 -23.42 -20.51 -25.36
C VAL A 59 -23.96 -19.33 -26.17
N ILE A 60 -25.25 -19.44 -26.43
CA ILE A 60 -26.08 -18.51 -27.17
C ILE A 60 -26.23 -17.20 -26.39
N GLY A 61 -25.95 -16.09 -27.08
CA GLY A 61 -26.67 -14.81 -26.96
C GLY A 61 -26.72 -14.11 -25.59
N ILE A 62 -25.68 -13.34 -25.26
CA ILE A 62 -25.85 -12.15 -24.41
C ILE A 62 -25.20 -10.96 -25.12
N GLY A 63 -26.03 -9.95 -25.41
CA GLY A 63 -25.74 -8.86 -26.33
C GLY A 63 -24.46 -8.08 -26.02
N LYS A 64 -23.77 -7.69 -27.09
CA LYS A 64 -22.57 -6.84 -27.12
C LYS A 64 -22.74 -5.46 -26.44
N GLU A 65 -23.95 -5.10 -26.02
CA GLU A 65 -24.29 -3.85 -25.32
C GLU A 65 -24.08 -3.90 -23.80
N ALA A 66 -24.03 -5.08 -23.17
CA ALA A 66 -23.70 -5.17 -21.73
C ALA A 66 -22.20 -4.94 -21.46
N HIS A 67 -21.33 -5.32 -22.39
CA HIS A 67 -19.88 -5.17 -22.28
C HIS A 67 -19.43 -3.70 -22.41
N SER A 68 -20.13 -2.88 -23.19
CA SER A 68 -19.80 -1.46 -23.36
C SER A 68 -20.18 -0.61 -22.14
N ARG A 69 -21.18 -1.03 -21.34
CA ARG A 69 -21.52 -0.42 -20.05
C ARG A 69 -20.55 -0.81 -18.92
N LEU A 70 -20.05 -2.05 -18.91
CA LEU A 70 -19.06 -2.50 -17.92
C LEU A 70 -17.70 -1.79 -18.08
N LEU A 71 -17.29 -1.48 -19.31
CA LEU A 71 -16.01 -0.80 -19.58
C LEU A 71 -16.02 0.73 -19.29
N ARG A 72 -17.20 1.31 -19.04
CA ARG A 72 -17.35 2.73 -18.64
C ARG A 72 -17.31 2.97 -17.12
N LEU A 73 -17.27 1.91 -16.31
CA LEU A 73 -17.15 1.98 -14.85
C LEU A 73 -15.70 1.82 -14.37
N SER A 74 -14.73 2.35 -15.11
CA SER A 74 -13.34 2.51 -14.65
C SER A 74 -13.30 3.55 -13.53
N ARG A 75 -13.81 3.16 -12.36
CA ARG A 75 -13.88 3.88 -11.09
C ARG A 75 -12.46 4.14 -10.57
N ASN A 76 -12.21 5.35 -10.04
CA ASN A 76 -11.01 5.59 -9.24
C ASN A 76 -11.07 4.69 -8.00
N LYS A 77 -10.17 3.71 -7.93
CA LYS A 77 -10.02 2.80 -6.79
C LYS A 77 -9.37 3.60 -5.65
N ARG A 78 -9.93 3.55 -4.43
CA ARG A 78 -9.40 4.25 -3.25
C ARG A 78 -8.58 3.36 -2.32
N TYR A 79 -8.73 2.05 -2.44
CA TYR A 79 -7.86 1.04 -1.85
C TYR A 79 -6.83 0.57 -2.88
N THR A 80 -5.62 0.26 -2.41
CA THR A 80 -4.53 -0.25 -3.25
C THR A 80 -4.26 -1.71 -2.87
N LEU A 81 -4.12 -2.57 -3.87
CA LEU A 81 -3.72 -3.97 -3.71
C LEU A 81 -2.30 -4.15 -4.25
N THR A 82 -1.58 -5.14 -3.74
CA THR A 82 -0.28 -5.51 -4.31
C THR A 82 -0.42 -5.85 -5.80
N PRO A 83 0.54 -5.45 -6.67
CA PRO A 83 0.52 -5.75 -8.10
C PRO A 83 0.30 -7.23 -8.42
N GLU A 84 0.93 -8.12 -7.65
CA GLU A 84 0.83 -9.58 -7.79
C GLU A 84 -0.38 -10.20 -7.06
N LYS A 85 -1.21 -9.40 -6.38
CA LYS A 85 -2.29 -9.85 -5.47
C LYS A 85 -1.82 -10.92 -4.48
N LEU A 86 -0.66 -10.66 -3.88
CA LEU A 86 -0.07 -11.47 -2.83
C LEU A 86 -1.09 -11.66 -1.71
N LYS A 87 -1.49 -12.91 -1.50
CA LYS A 87 -2.56 -13.28 -0.59
C LYS A 87 -2.28 -14.65 0.03
N TRP A 88 -2.94 -14.92 1.15
CA TRP A 88 -2.99 -16.26 1.71
C TRP A 88 -4.01 -17.14 0.97
N ASP A 89 -3.70 -18.43 0.82
CA ASP A 89 -4.64 -19.41 0.24
C ASP A 89 -5.52 -20.09 1.30
N LYS A 90 -5.39 -19.67 2.56
CA LYS A 90 -6.15 -20.17 3.71
C LYS A 90 -6.56 -19.02 4.63
N PHE A 91 -7.66 -19.21 5.35
CA PHE A 91 -8.19 -18.25 6.31
C PHE A 91 -7.80 -18.52 7.77
N LYS A 92 -7.36 -19.75 8.06
CA LYS A 92 -6.86 -20.11 9.39
C LYS A 92 -5.36 -19.87 9.43
N LEU A 93 -4.98 -18.72 9.98
CA LEU A 93 -3.58 -18.30 10.08
C LEU A 93 -3.07 -18.46 11.52
N THR A 94 -1.83 -18.88 11.67
CA THR A 94 -1.13 -18.89 12.95
C THR A 94 -0.12 -17.74 13.02
N TYR A 95 0.08 -17.19 14.22
CA TYR A 95 1.14 -16.20 14.44
C TYR A 95 1.98 -16.51 15.68
N LYS A 96 3.23 -16.05 15.71
CA LYS A 96 4.11 -16.16 16.88
C LYS A 96 4.92 -14.88 17.12
N LEU A 97 5.26 -14.63 18.38
CA LEU A 97 6.15 -13.55 18.79
C LEU A 97 7.57 -14.11 18.97
N LEU A 98 8.52 -13.57 18.22
CA LEU A 98 9.94 -13.95 18.24
C LEU A 98 10.72 -13.17 19.31
N SER A 99 10.30 -11.95 19.61
CA SER A 99 10.89 -11.09 20.61
C SER A 99 9.85 -10.12 21.18
N PHE A 100 10.23 -9.37 22.21
CA PHE A 100 9.37 -8.44 22.94
C PHE A 100 10.06 -7.08 23.08
N PRO A 101 9.31 -5.97 23.16
CA PRO A 101 9.90 -4.65 23.31
C PRO A 101 10.60 -4.52 24.67
N ARG A 102 11.76 -3.87 24.68
CA ARG A 102 12.60 -3.78 25.90
C ARG A 102 12.32 -2.58 26.80
N ASN A 103 11.42 -1.68 26.40
CA ASN A 103 11.34 -0.33 26.96
C ASN A 103 10.29 -0.17 28.08
N LEU A 104 8.99 -0.18 27.72
CA LEU A 104 7.91 0.25 28.62
C LEU A 104 6.85 -0.82 28.91
N ILE A 105 6.54 -1.69 27.94
CA ILE A 105 5.54 -2.74 28.11
C ILE A 105 6.22 -4.09 28.31
N ASN A 106 5.58 -4.95 29.10
CA ASN A 106 6.05 -6.32 29.32
C ASN A 106 5.47 -7.28 28.28
N ALA A 107 5.95 -8.52 28.28
CA ALA A 107 5.49 -9.56 27.36
C ALA A 107 3.96 -9.79 27.42
N SER A 108 3.36 -9.79 28.62
CA SER A 108 1.91 -9.97 28.78
C SER A 108 1.11 -8.89 28.05
N ASP A 109 1.56 -7.64 28.16
CA ASP A 109 0.93 -6.50 27.49
C ASP A 109 1.15 -6.54 25.97
N THR A 110 2.31 -7.02 25.51
CA THR A 110 2.56 -7.29 24.09
C THR A 110 1.59 -8.35 23.54
N HIS A 111 1.41 -9.48 24.23
CA HIS A 111 0.43 -10.50 23.83
C HIS A 111 -0.99 -9.92 23.75
N LYS A 112 -1.42 -9.11 24.73
CA LYS A 112 -2.71 -8.43 24.70
C LYS A 112 -2.84 -7.48 23.50
N ALA A 113 -1.77 -6.75 23.16
CA ALA A 113 -1.77 -5.83 22.03
C ALA A 113 -1.99 -6.57 20.71
N MET A 114 -1.23 -7.65 20.50
CA MET A 114 -1.27 -8.46 19.29
C MET A 114 -2.62 -9.16 19.14
N ALA A 115 -3.11 -9.79 20.20
CA ALA A 115 -4.43 -10.43 20.20
C ALA A 115 -5.54 -9.42 19.83
N LYS A 116 -5.48 -8.19 20.34
CA LYS A 116 -6.43 -7.13 20.01
C LYS A 116 -6.33 -6.70 18.54
N ALA A 117 -5.11 -6.51 18.02
CA ALA A 117 -4.90 -6.13 16.63
C ALA A 117 -5.36 -7.20 15.64
N PHE A 118 -5.08 -8.48 15.90
CA PHE A 118 -5.60 -9.60 15.11
C PHE A 118 -7.12 -9.73 15.20
N SER A 119 -7.70 -9.52 16.39
CA SER A 119 -9.17 -9.51 16.56
C SER A 119 -9.82 -8.48 15.65
N MET A 120 -9.25 -7.27 15.51
CA MET A 120 -9.81 -6.24 14.64
C MET A 120 -10.02 -6.76 13.20
N TRP A 121 -9.02 -7.46 12.63
CA TRP A 121 -9.13 -8.03 11.29
C TRP A 121 -10.01 -9.28 11.24
N GLY A 122 -9.96 -10.14 12.25
CA GLY A 122 -10.84 -11.32 12.35
C GLY A 122 -12.32 -10.90 12.44
N ASP A 123 -12.61 -9.82 13.14
CA ASP A 123 -13.96 -9.28 13.33
C ASP A 123 -14.59 -8.71 12.06
N VAL A 124 -13.80 -8.43 11.01
CA VAL A 124 -14.28 -7.88 9.73
C VAL A 124 -14.01 -8.79 8.53
N SER A 125 -13.45 -9.99 8.73
CA SER A 125 -13.08 -10.89 7.65
C SER A 125 -13.45 -12.35 7.92
N PRO A 126 -13.19 -13.28 6.98
CA PRO A 126 -13.27 -14.72 7.22
C PRO A 126 -12.04 -15.29 7.95
N PHE A 127 -11.01 -14.47 8.22
CA PHE A 127 -9.79 -14.93 8.86
C PHE A 127 -10.01 -15.28 10.33
N SER A 128 -9.35 -16.34 10.76
CA SER A 128 -9.18 -16.67 12.18
C SER A 128 -7.70 -16.76 12.48
N PHE A 129 -7.27 -16.11 13.56
CA PHE A 129 -5.88 -16.04 13.98
C PHE A 129 -5.70 -16.82 15.27
N ARG A 130 -4.64 -17.64 15.33
CA ARG A 130 -4.27 -18.38 16.54
C ARG A 130 -2.80 -18.16 16.86
N GLU A 131 -2.53 -17.68 18.06
CA GLU A 131 -1.16 -17.60 18.55
C GLU A 131 -0.61 -19.01 18.80
N VAL A 132 0.64 -19.25 18.41
CA VAL A 132 1.35 -20.50 18.67
C VAL A 132 2.63 -20.26 19.48
N PRO A 133 3.06 -21.24 20.28
CA PRO A 133 4.36 -21.20 20.97
C PRO A 133 5.55 -20.96 20.04
N ALA A 134 6.64 -20.41 20.58
CA ALA A 134 7.82 -20.00 19.82
C ALA A 134 8.52 -21.17 19.08
N ASP A 135 8.44 -22.37 19.62
CA ASP A 135 8.99 -23.62 19.08
C ASP A 135 8.17 -24.21 17.92
N GLN A 136 6.95 -23.71 17.68
CA GLN A 136 6.12 -24.11 16.54
C GLN A 136 6.31 -23.14 15.36
N GLU A 137 6.18 -23.65 14.14
CA GLU A 137 6.11 -22.78 12.97
C GLU A 137 4.78 -22.04 12.89
N ALA A 138 4.85 -20.81 12.36
CA ALA A 138 3.70 -19.91 12.24
C ALA A 138 3.68 -19.25 10.85
N ASP A 139 2.48 -18.96 10.37
CA ASP A 139 2.29 -18.24 9.10
C ASP A 139 2.77 -16.79 9.18
N ILE A 140 2.51 -16.13 10.31
CA ILE A 140 2.91 -14.75 10.57
C ILE A 140 3.93 -14.71 11.72
N LYS A 141 5.11 -14.17 11.46
CA LYS A 141 6.20 -14.09 12.45
C LYS A 141 6.39 -12.63 12.84
N ILE A 142 6.35 -12.34 14.13
CA ILE A 142 6.37 -10.96 14.63
C ILE A 142 7.55 -10.79 15.56
N GLY A 143 8.33 -9.72 15.37
CA GLY A 143 9.44 -9.41 16.27
C GLY A 143 9.69 -7.92 16.45
N PHE A 144 10.31 -7.59 17.56
CA PHE A 144 10.86 -6.28 17.90
C PHE A 144 12.37 -6.33 17.70
N TYR A 145 12.89 -5.43 16.87
CA TYR A 145 14.29 -5.47 16.45
C TYR A 145 14.99 -4.12 16.63
N PRO A 146 16.31 -4.13 16.89
CA PRO A 146 17.10 -2.91 16.81
C PRO A 146 17.22 -2.42 15.36
N ILE A 147 17.76 -1.22 15.16
CA ILE A 147 18.05 -0.59 13.87
C ILE A 147 18.56 -1.61 12.83
N ASN A 148 19.72 -2.22 13.09
CA ASN A 148 20.27 -3.25 12.21
C ASN A 148 19.63 -4.60 12.54
N HIS A 149 18.79 -5.10 11.65
CA HIS A 149 18.07 -6.35 11.85
C HIS A 149 17.95 -7.21 10.60
N THR A 150 17.86 -8.53 10.83
CA THR A 150 17.84 -9.60 9.81
C THR A 150 18.80 -9.32 8.64
N ASP A 151 18.29 -9.17 7.41
CA ASP A 151 19.05 -8.92 6.18
C ASP A 151 19.03 -7.45 5.72
N CYS A 152 18.63 -6.51 6.59
CA CYS A 152 18.36 -5.12 6.21
C CYS A 152 19.56 -4.37 5.61
N LEU A 153 20.80 -4.75 5.96
CA LEU A 153 22.02 -4.16 5.41
C LEU A 153 22.37 -4.70 4.01
N ARG A 154 21.73 -5.79 3.59
CA ARG A 154 22.04 -6.51 2.34
C ARG A 154 20.88 -6.49 1.35
N SER A 155 19.66 -6.23 1.82
CA SER A 155 18.45 -6.16 1.01
C SER A 155 18.11 -4.72 0.66
N TYR A 156 17.79 -4.45 -0.60
CA TYR A 156 17.25 -3.15 -1.01
C TYR A 156 15.74 -3.04 -0.77
N LEU A 157 15.08 -4.19 -0.53
CA LEU A 157 13.64 -4.31 -0.34
C LEU A 157 13.26 -4.54 1.12
N HIS A 158 14.24 -4.64 2.01
CA HIS A 158 14.09 -4.73 3.45
C HIS A 158 15.13 -3.80 4.06
N HIS A 159 14.70 -2.73 4.70
CA HIS A 159 15.54 -1.62 5.13
C HIS A 159 15.65 -1.62 6.66
N CYS A 160 16.71 -1.00 7.17
CA CYS A 160 16.96 -0.95 8.60
C CYS A 160 16.15 0.18 9.24
N PHE A 161 15.74 0.01 10.50
CA PHE A 161 15.02 1.07 11.22
C PHE A 161 15.88 2.32 11.44
N ASP A 162 15.26 3.44 11.75
CA ASP A 162 15.92 4.73 11.94
C ASP A 162 15.99 5.21 13.40
N GLY A 163 15.54 4.37 14.34
CA GLY A 163 15.56 4.64 15.78
C GLY A 163 14.34 5.39 16.27
N ILE A 164 14.47 6.12 17.38
CA ILE A 164 13.33 6.82 18.00
C ILE A 164 12.70 7.81 17.01
N THR A 165 11.40 7.67 16.79
CA THR A 165 10.59 8.39 15.80
C THR A 165 11.05 8.16 14.36
N GLY A 166 10.09 8.19 13.44
CA GLY A 166 10.36 7.89 12.04
C GLY A 166 9.60 6.64 11.66
N GLU A 167 10.31 5.59 11.28
CA GLU A 167 9.69 4.30 10.96
C GLU A 167 9.36 3.53 12.24
N LEU A 168 8.08 3.19 12.41
CA LEU A 168 7.60 2.49 13.60
C LEU A 168 7.69 0.97 13.44
N ALA A 169 7.37 0.50 12.24
CA ALA A 169 7.28 -0.90 11.88
C ALA A 169 7.20 -1.05 10.36
N HIS A 170 7.47 -2.26 9.89
CA HIS A 170 7.22 -2.70 8.52
C HIS A 170 6.78 -4.16 8.48
N ALA A 171 6.05 -4.49 7.43
CA ALA A 171 5.54 -5.83 7.20
C ALA A 171 5.81 -6.34 5.79
N PHE A 172 5.99 -7.63 5.69
CA PHE A 172 6.11 -8.36 4.44
C PHE A 172 4.76 -8.92 4.01
N PHE A 173 4.47 -8.80 2.73
CA PHE A 173 3.26 -9.37 2.15
C PHE A 173 3.24 -10.92 2.22
N PRO A 174 2.05 -11.54 2.08
CA PRO A 174 1.95 -12.99 1.89
C PRO A 174 2.81 -13.49 0.71
N PRO A 175 3.33 -14.73 0.76
CA PRO A 175 3.23 -15.70 1.86
C PRO A 175 4.32 -15.52 2.93
N THR A 176 5.10 -14.43 2.87
CA THR A 176 6.21 -14.21 3.81
C THR A 176 5.69 -13.87 5.19
N GLY A 177 4.76 -12.90 5.28
CA GLY A 177 3.98 -12.66 6.50
C GLY A 177 4.79 -12.24 7.73
N GLU A 178 6.01 -11.73 7.56
CA GLU A 178 6.82 -11.25 8.68
C GLU A 178 6.45 -9.80 9.02
N ILE A 179 6.44 -9.46 10.31
CA ILE A 179 6.19 -8.10 10.81
C ILE A 179 7.30 -7.74 11.79
N HIS A 180 8.03 -6.67 11.50
CA HIS A 180 9.06 -6.16 12.38
C HIS A 180 8.65 -4.81 12.96
N PHE A 181 8.84 -4.64 14.26
CA PHE A 181 8.64 -3.39 14.99
C PHE A 181 10.00 -2.82 15.42
N ASP A 182 10.17 -1.50 15.36
CA ASP A 182 11.39 -0.87 15.89
C ASP A 182 11.38 -0.91 17.42
N ASP A 183 12.36 -1.58 17.99
CA ASP A 183 12.55 -1.72 19.44
C ASP A 183 13.11 -0.44 20.10
N HIS A 184 13.50 0.57 19.31
CA HIS A 184 13.83 1.91 19.84
C HIS A 184 12.59 2.74 20.16
N GLU A 185 11.42 2.35 19.65
CA GLU A 185 10.17 3.07 19.91
C GLU A 185 9.62 2.82 21.32
N TYR A 186 8.92 3.81 21.86
CA TYR A 186 8.31 3.73 23.18
C TYR A 186 6.88 3.18 23.08
N TRP A 187 6.78 1.86 22.92
CA TRP A 187 5.51 1.15 22.81
C TRP A 187 4.66 1.25 24.09
N VAL A 188 3.35 1.49 23.92
CA VAL A 188 2.37 1.50 25.00
C VAL A 188 1.08 0.81 24.60
N LEU A 189 0.35 0.28 25.60
CA LEU A 189 -1.06 -0.07 25.47
C LEU A 189 -1.91 1.18 25.73
N GLY A 190 -2.41 1.80 24.66
CA GLY A 190 -3.28 2.96 24.76
C GLY A 190 -2.91 4.04 23.76
N ASN A 191 -3.54 5.21 23.90
CA ASN A 191 -3.48 6.21 22.85
C ASN A 191 -2.08 6.79 22.64
N MET A 192 -1.67 6.84 21.36
CA MET A 192 -0.53 7.60 20.88
C MET A 192 -0.54 9.01 21.48
N ARG A 193 0.55 9.39 22.16
CA ARG A 193 0.66 10.70 22.83
C ARG A 193 2.11 11.08 23.05
N PHE A 194 2.38 12.38 23.05
CA PHE A 194 3.69 12.88 23.45
C PHE A 194 3.83 12.88 24.97
N SER A 195 4.97 12.44 25.48
CA SER A 195 5.33 12.48 26.90
C SER A 195 6.46 13.45 27.14
N TRP A 196 6.19 14.51 27.89
CA TRP A 196 7.16 15.54 28.27
C TRP A 196 8.13 15.12 29.40
N LYS A 197 8.09 13.85 29.85
CA LYS A 197 8.96 13.41 30.95
C LYS A 197 10.40 13.20 30.45
N LYS A 198 11.36 13.78 31.18
CA LYS A 198 12.84 13.69 31.05
C LYS A 198 13.45 14.11 29.69
N THR A 199 12.97 13.59 28.57
CA THR A 199 13.58 13.79 27.24
C THR A 199 12.59 14.07 26.11
N GLY A 200 11.27 14.07 26.37
CA GLY A 200 10.25 14.38 25.36
C GLY A 200 10.15 13.30 24.29
N VAL A 201 9.34 12.27 24.51
CA VAL A 201 9.22 11.11 23.60
C VAL A 201 7.78 10.86 23.17
N TRP A 202 7.59 10.36 21.95
CA TRP A 202 6.29 9.85 21.51
C TRP A 202 6.07 8.47 22.14
N LEU A 203 4.92 8.29 22.78
CA LEU A 203 4.46 6.99 23.24
C LEU A 203 3.57 6.42 22.14
N THR A 204 3.96 5.27 21.59
CA THR A 204 3.40 4.70 20.37
C THR A 204 2.39 3.60 20.69
N ASP A 205 1.17 3.73 20.17
CA ASP A 205 0.07 2.78 20.38
C ASP A 205 0.34 1.48 19.61
N LEU A 206 0.78 0.44 20.33
CA LEU A 206 1.18 -0.82 19.70
C LEU A 206 0.02 -1.51 18.98
N VAL A 207 -1.21 -1.40 19.49
CA VAL A 207 -2.39 -2.00 18.84
C VAL A 207 -2.66 -1.33 17.50
N HIS A 208 -2.51 -0.01 17.45
CA HIS A 208 -2.76 0.77 16.24
C HIS A 208 -1.75 0.44 15.13
N VAL A 209 -0.45 0.45 15.46
CA VAL A 209 0.60 0.13 14.48
C VAL A 209 0.49 -1.34 14.06
N ALA A 210 0.30 -2.26 15.00
CA ALA A 210 0.13 -3.67 14.67
C ALA A 210 -1.09 -3.92 13.77
N ALA A 211 -2.21 -3.24 14.00
CA ALA A 211 -3.37 -3.36 13.13
C ALA A 211 -3.08 -2.84 11.70
N HIS A 212 -2.26 -1.82 11.54
CA HIS A 212 -1.79 -1.37 10.21
C HIS A 212 -0.93 -2.45 9.54
N GLU A 213 0.11 -2.92 10.23
CA GLU A 213 1.04 -3.93 9.70
C GLU A 213 0.37 -5.27 9.38
N ILE A 214 -0.60 -5.69 10.20
CA ILE A 214 -1.37 -6.90 9.92
C ILE A 214 -2.15 -6.75 8.61
N GLY A 215 -2.63 -5.55 8.27
CA GLY A 215 -3.27 -5.31 6.97
C GLY A 215 -2.31 -5.57 5.80
N HIS A 216 -1.04 -5.15 5.92
CA HIS A 216 0.02 -5.51 4.97
C HIS A 216 0.31 -7.01 4.95
N ALA A 217 0.43 -7.65 6.12
CA ALA A 217 0.61 -9.10 6.22
C ALA A 217 -0.61 -9.89 5.68
N LEU A 218 -1.77 -9.26 5.49
CA LEU A 218 -2.94 -9.81 4.81
C LEU A 218 -3.01 -9.43 3.32
N GLY A 219 -2.05 -8.68 2.78
CA GLY A 219 -1.96 -8.34 1.35
C GLY A 219 -2.51 -6.95 0.97
N LEU A 220 -2.95 -6.14 1.94
CA LEU A 220 -3.44 -4.77 1.67
C LEU A 220 -2.26 -3.81 1.54
N MET A 221 -2.32 -2.90 0.57
CA MET A 221 -1.37 -1.78 0.50
C MET A 221 -1.95 -0.53 1.15
N HIS A 222 -1.15 0.54 1.18
CA HIS A 222 -1.63 1.83 1.64
C HIS A 222 -2.88 2.29 0.88
N SER A 223 -3.91 2.65 1.64
CA SER A 223 -5.12 3.28 1.15
C SER A 223 -4.90 4.77 0.91
N LEU A 224 -5.57 5.31 -0.11
CA LEU A 224 -5.66 6.75 -0.35
C LEU A 224 -6.74 7.41 0.51
N ASN A 225 -7.62 6.63 1.14
CA ASN A 225 -8.64 7.17 2.02
C ASN A 225 -8.00 7.68 3.32
N PRO A 226 -8.02 8.99 3.62
CA PRO A 226 -7.37 9.55 4.82
C PRO A 226 -8.02 9.14 6.15
N LYS A 227 -9.14 8.41 6.09
CA LYS A 227 -9.81 7.84 7.26
C LYS A 227 -9.45 6.38 7.51
N ALA A 228 -8.86 5.69 6.54
CA ALA A 228 -8.54 4.27 6.60
C ALA A 228 -7.40 4.00 7.57
N ILE A 229 -7.44 2.83 8.23
CA ILE A 229 -6.30 2.41 9.06
C ILE A 229 -5.10 2.09 8.18
N MET A 230 -5.32 1.62 6.94
CA MET A 230 -4.25 1.39 5.97
C MET A 230 -3.77 2.68 5.28
N HIS A 231 -4.20 3.87 5.71
CA HIS A 231 -3.63 5.10 5.14
C HIS A 231 -2.18 5.28 5.61
N LEU A 232 -1.27 5.74 4.73
CA LEU A 232 0.15 5.94 5.05
C LEU A 232 0.36 6.78 6.33
N ASN A 233 -0.47 7.79 6.54
CA ASN A 233 -0.41 8.67 7.72
C ASN A 233 -1.42 8.30 8.82
N ALA A 234 -1.93 7.06 8.85
CA ALA A 234 -2.95 6.64 9.81
C ALA A 234 -2.50 6.81 11.25
N THR A 235 -1.26 6.42 11.56
CA THR A 235 -0.61 6.56 12.87
C THR A 235 -0.54 8.02 13.31
N LEU A 236 -0.01 8.90 12.45
CA LEU A 236 0.09 10.33 12.69
C LEU A 236 -1.28 11.01 12.87
N THR A 237 -2.27 10.60 12.09
CA THR A 237 -3.62 11.22 12.10
C THR A 237 -4.61 10.49 13.01
N GLY A 238 -4.14 9.51 13.79
CA GLY A 238 -4.91 8.78 14.80
C GLY A 238 -6.04 7.91 14.25
N LYS A 239 -5.91 7.30 13.07
CA LYS A 239 -6.95 6.47 12.44
C LYS A 239 -6.93 5.03 12.93
N LYS A 240 -7.54 4.80 14.08
CA LYS A 240 -7.45 3.54 14.82
C LYS A 240 -8.47 2.45 14.44
N PHE A 241 -9.39 2.75 13.53
CA PHE A 241 -10.50 1.86 13.21
C PHE A 241 -10.37 1.36 11.77
N ILE A 242 -10.59 0.07 11.57
CA ILE A 242 -10.76 -0.50 10.24
C ILE A 242 -12.00 0.14 9.62
N THR A 243 -11.82 0.78 8.47
CA THR A 243 -12.88 1.43 7.73
C THR A 243 -13.45 0.51 6.66
N GLN A 244 -14.57 0.92 6.09
CA GLN A 244 -15.17 0.22 4.98
C GLN A 244 -14.23 0.10 3.75
N ASP A 245 -13.32 1.06 3.55
CA ASP A 245 -12.33 1.00 2.46
C ASP A 245 -11.34 -0.15 2.65
N ASP A 246 -10.88 -0.35 3.87
CA ASP A 246 -10.01 -1.45 4.26
C ASP A 246 -10.70 -2.82 4.05
N VAL A 247 -11.98 -2.93 4.47
CA VAL A 247 -12.79 -4.14 4.28
C VAL A 247 -13.00 -4.44 2.79
N TRP A 248 -13.24 -3.43 1.96
CA TRP A 248 -13.35 -3.64 0.51
C TRP A 248 -12.05 -4.10 -0.14
N GLY A 249 -10.91 -3.57 0.31
CA GLY A 249 -9.61 -4.08 -0.11
C GLY A 249 -9.48 -5.57 0.17
N LEU A 250 -9.89 -5.99 1.36
CA LEU A 250 -9.81 -7.39 1.77
C LEU A 250 -10.79 -8.28 0.97
N HIS A 251 -12.04 -7.85 0.80
CA HIS A 251 -13.02 -8.56 -0.03
C HIS A 251 -12.57 -8.69 -1.48
N ARG A 252 -11.78 -7.74 -1.99
CA ARG A 252 -11.25 -7.82 -3.35
C ARG A 252 -10.15 -8.88 -3.50
N LEU A 253 -9.39 -9.16 -2.45
CA LEU A 253 -8.35 -10.21 -2.44
C LEU A 253 -8.92 -11.60 -2.16
N TYR A 254 -9.82 -11.68 -1.18
CA TYR A 254 -10.26 -12.95 -0.59
C TYR A 254 -11.71 -13.32 -0.91
N GLY A 255 -12.46 -12.42 -1.53
CA GLY A 255 -13.90 -12.55 -1.68
C GLY A 255 -14.66 -12.04 -0.46
N CYS A 256 -15.95 -11.80 -0.64
CA CYS A 256 -16.86 -11.54 0.45
C CYS A 256 -17.59 -12.83 0.79
N LEU A 257 -17.42 -13.32 2.01
CA LEU A 257 -17.92 -14.63 2.43
C LEU A 257 -18.76 -14.48 3.69
N ASP A 258 -19.77 -15.34 3.80
CA ASP A 258 -20.51 -15.51 5.04
C ASP A 258 -19.67 -16.25 6.08
N ARG A 259 -19.78 -15.83 7.33
CA ARG A 259 -19.09 -16.47 8.46
C ARG A 259 -19.83 -17.67 8.99
N LEU A 260 -21.15 -17.68 8.83
CA LEU A 260 -22.00 -18.73 9.37
C LEU A 260 -22.68 -19.48 8.23
N PHE A 261 -22.69 -20.81 8.32
CA PHE A 261 -23.37 -21.66 7.32
C PHE A 261 -24.89 -21.40 7.25
N ILE A 262 -25.48 -20.86 8.33
CA ILE A 262 -26.93 -20.58 8.43
C ILE A 262 -27.35 -19.31 7.69
N CYS A 263 -26.40 -18.50 7.21
CA CYS A 263 -26.66 -17.19 6.58
C CYS A 263 -27.70 -17.23 5.45
N PRO A 264 -27.68 -18.20 4.50
CA PRO A 264 -28.71 -18.28 3.46
C PRO A 264 -30.11 -18.55 4.01
N SER A 265 -30.24 -19.26 5.14
CA SER A 265 -31.53 -19.47 5.80
C SER A 265 -32.02 -18.20 6.49
N TRP A 266 -31.14 -17.45 7.13
CA TRP A 266 -31.50 -16.18 7.77
C TRP A 266 -31.88 -15.11 6.75
N ALA A 267 -31.15 -15.02 5.64
CA ALA A 267 -31.48 -14.12 4.54
C ALA A 267 -32.89 -14.39 3.99
N ARG A 268 -33.23 -15.66 3.71
CA ARG A 268 -34.59 -16.07 3.27
C ARG A 268 -35.70 -15.75 4.30
N LYS A 269 -35.37 -15.68 5.58
CA LYS A 269 -36.29 -15.27 6.66
C LYS A 269 -36.41 -13.74 6.82
N GLY A 270 -35.80 -12.95 5.94
CA GLY A 270 -35.82 -11.48 6.00
C GLY A 270 -34.91 -10.89 7.06
N TYR A 271 -33.87 -11.61 7.50
CA TYR A 271 -32.94 -11.09 8.52
C TYR A 271 -32.04 -9.99 7.97
N CYS A 272 -31.86 -9.92 6.65
CA CYS A 272 -31.12 -8.83 6.01
C CYS A 272 -31.68 -7.46 6.39
N ASP A 273 -33.01 -7.32 6.45
CA ASP A 273 -33.67 -6.07 6.84
C ASP A 273 -33.89 -5.99 8.35
N SER A 274 -34.53 -7.02 8.93
CA SER A 274 -34.92 -7.02 10.36
C SER A 274 -33.75 -7.10 11.34
N LYS A 275 -32.61 -7.70 10.93
CA LYS A 275 -31.40 -7.91 11.73
C LYS A 275 -30.15 -7.45 10.97
N ARG A 276 -30.26 -6.33 10.26
CA ARG A 276 -29.21 -5.79 9.39
C ARG A 276 -27.81 -5.76 10.00
N LYS A 277 -27.62 -5.25 11.23
CA LYS A 277 -26.29 -5.20 11.88
C LYS A 277 -25.68 -6.59 12.11
N LEU A 278 -26.48 -7.57 12.49
CA LEU A 278 -26.02 -8.96 12.68
C LEU A 278 -25.61 -9.54 11.33
N MET A 279 -26.48 -9.39 10.33
CA MET A 279 -26.24 -9.91 9.00
C MET A 279 -25.05 -9.21 8.30
N GLN A 280 -24.83 -7.92 8.50
CA GLN A 280 -23.64 -7.21 8.01
C GLN A 280 -22.34 -7.78 8.57
N ARG A 281 -22.34 -8.23 9.83
CA ARG A 281 -21.15 -8.80 10.47
C ARG A 281 -20.93 -10.26 10.14
N GLN A 282 -22.00 -11.06 10.13
CA GLN A 282 -21.90 -12.52 10.05
C GLN A 282 -22.25 -13.08 8.67
N CYS A 283 -23.09 -12.38 7.92
CA CYS A 283 -23.69 -12.84 6.67
C CYS A 283 -23.61 -11.80 5.55
N PRO A 284 -22.46 -11.15 5.31
CA PRO A 284 -22.37 -10.06 4.34
C PRO A 284 -22.64 -10.51 2.90
N SER A 285 -22.33 -11.77 2.56
CA SER A 285 -22.54 -12.32 1.21
C SER A 285 -23.99 -12.70 0.98
N SER A 286 -24.65 -13.40 1.91
CA SER A 286 -26.06 -13.78 1.77
C SER A 286 -27.03 -12.60 1.67
N CYS A 287 -26.64 -11.42 2.15
CA CYS A 287 -27.45 -10.20 2.12
C CYS A 287 -26.93 -9.13 1.15
N ASP A 288 -25.97 -9.48 0.28
CA ASP A 288 -25.36 -8.57 -0.69
C ASP A 288 -24.75 -7.28 -0.10
N PHE A 289 -24.45 -7.26 1.21
CA PHE A 289 -23.84 -6.10 1.89
C PHE A 289 -22.43 -5.82 1.41
N CYS A 290 -21.77 -6.82 0.81
CA CYS A 290 -20.46 -6.68 0.16
C CYS A 290 -20.42 -5.56 -0.89
N TYR A 291 -21.57 -5.29 -1.52
CA TYR A 291 -21.70 -4.37 -2.65
C TYR A 291 -22.59 -3.16 -2.34
N GLU A 292 -23.04 -3.01 -1.09
CA GLU A 292 -23.81 -1.85 -0.66
C GLU A 292 -22.86 -0.65 -0.51
N PHE A 293 -22.50 -0.05 -1.65
CA PHE A 293 -21.61 1.10 -1.74
C PHE A 293 -22.32 2.35 -1.22
N PRO A 294 -21.84 3.02 -0.15
CA PRO A 294 -22.27 4.36 0.18
C PRO A 294 -21.44 5.34 -0.64
N PHE A 295 -21.69 5.47 -1.95
CA PHE A 295 -21.47 6.76 -2.60
C PHE A 295 -22.61 7.00 -3.60
N PRO A 296 -23.37 8.12 -3.47
CA PRO A 296 -23.78 8.81 -4.68
C PRO A 296 -22.50 8.98 -5.50
N THR A 297 -22.50 8.48 -6.72
CA THR A 297 -21.47 8.77 -7.70
C THR A 297 -21.31 10.29 -7.71
N LEU A 298 -20.33 10.85 -7.01
CA LEU A 298 -19.79 12.13 -7.43
C LEU A 298 -19.39 11.84 -8.86
N ALA A 299 -20.09 12.49 -9.80
CA ALA A 299 -19.80 12.35 -11.21
C ALA A 299 -18.29 12.46 -11.34
N PRO A 300 -17.62 11.49 -12.01
CA PRO A 300 -16.17 11.52 -12.13
C PRO A 300 -15.78 12.94 -12.49
N THR A 301 -14.94 13.57 -11.65
CA THR A 301 -14.50 14.94 -11.87
C THR A 301 -14.12 15.03 -13.35
N PRO A 302 -14.77 15.93 -14.13
CA PRO A 302 -14.61 15.93 -15.57
C PRO A 302 -13.13 15.85 -15.90
N VAL A 303 -12.78 14.78 -16.60
CA VAL A 303 -11.40 14.52 -16.98
C VAL A 303 -10.88 15.80 -17.63
N PRO A 304 -9.76 16.39 -17.15
CA PRO A 304 -9.29 17.65 -17.70
C PRO A 304 -9.23 17.55 -19.23
N PRO A 305 -9.66 18.58 -19.97
CA PRO A 305 -9.95 18.52 -21.41
C PRO A 305 -8.76 18.15 -22.32
N ARG A 306 -7.60 17.77 -21.75
CA ARG A 306 -6.37 17.36 -22.44
C ARG A 306 -5.70 16.15 -21.77
N THR A 307 -6.48 15.17 -21.31
CA THR A 307 -5.92 13.96 -20.69
C THR A 307 -5.43 12.96 -21.74
N LYS A 308 -4.14 12.62 -21.71
CA LYS A 308 -3.55 11.60 -22.59
C LYS A 308 -3.70 10.21 -21.99
N ASN A 309 -4.32 9.29 -22.72
CA ASN A 309 -4.41 7.89 -22.31
C ASN A 309 -3.10 7.15 -22.65
N LYS A 310 -2.60 6.33 -21.72
CA LYS A 310 -1.43 5.48 -21.90
C LYS A 310 -1.76 4.07 -21.41
N LEU A 311 -1.86 3.13 -22.34
CA LEU A 311 -1.89 1.70 -22.03
C LEU A 311 -0.45 1.18 -22.06
N VAL A 312 0.03 0.61 -20.97
CA VAL A 312 1.45 0.30 -20.78
C VAL A 312 1.60 -1.11 -20.19
N PRO A 313 2.50 -1.95 -20.71
CA PRO A 313 2.84 -3.23 -20.09
C PRO A 313 3.32 -3.07 -18.64
N GLU A 314 2.99 -4.04 -17.79
CA GLU A 314 3.49 -4.09 -16.42
C GLU A 314 5.04 -4.06 -16.36
N GLY A 315 5.59 -3.43 -15.31
CA GLY A 315 7.02 -3.26 -15.07
C GLY A 315 7.68 -2.12 -15.84
N ARG A 316 7.04 -1.52 -16.85
CA ARG A 316 7.67 -0.43 -17.62
C ARG A 316 7.75 0.88 -16.85
N LYS A 317 8.94 1.48 -16.80
CA LYS A 317 9.14 2.83 -16.27
C LYS A 317 8.58 3.90 -17.23
N LEU A 318 7.74 4.78 -16.71
CA LEU A 318 7.13 5.91 -17.41
C LEU A 318 7.63 7.21 -16.79
N THR A 319 7.91 8.21 -17.61
CA THR A 319 8.25 9.56 -17.14
C THR A 319 7.33 10.59 -17.78
N PHE A 320 6.64 11.39 -16.97
CA PHE A 320 5.82 12.52 -17.41
C PHE A 320 6.52 13.81 -17.07
N ARG A 321 6.65 14.69 -18.06
CA ARG A 321 7.25 16.02 -17.89
C ARG A 321 6.18 17.07 -17.93
N CYS A 322 6.24 18.01 -17.00
CA CYS A 322 5.27 19.09 -16.95
C CYS A 322 5.80 20.34 -17.65
N GLY A 323 5.21 20.66 -18.81
CA GLY A 323 5.26 21.98 -19.47
C GLY A 323 6.52 22.82 -19.28
N LYS A 324 7.70 22.33 -19.70
CA LYS A 324 9.02 22.99 -19.51
C LYS A 324 9.03 24.49 -19.85
N LYS A 325 8.36 24.90 -20.93
CA LYS A 325 8.29 26.31 -21.38
C LYS A 325 7.44 27.22 -20.47
N VAL A 326 6.52 26.65 -19.68
CA VAL A 326 5.60 27.38 -18.78
C VAL A 326 6.15 27.41 -17.35
N ALA A 327 6.77 26.32 -16.88
CA ALA A 327 7.49 26.28 -15.61
C ALA A 327 8.66 27.31 -15.60
N ALA A 328 9.38 27.43 -16.72
CA ALA A 328 10.43 28.43 -16.92
C ALA A 328 9.95 29.90 -16.77
N LYS A 329 8.63 30.18 -16.87
CA LYS A 329 8.03 31.51 -16.64
C LYS A 329 7.65 31.74 -15.15
N LYS A 330 8.46 31.22 -14.21
CA LYS A 330 8.32 31.39 -12.74
C LYS A 330 7.03 30.81 -12.13
N GLY A 331 6.55 29.66 -12.61
CA GLY A 331 5.41 28.95 -12.00
C GLY A 331 5.88 27.73 -11.19
N LYS A 332 5.28 27.47 -10.03
CA LYS A 332 5.56 26.26 -9.22
C LYS A 332 4.71 25.09 -9.72
N VAL A 333 5.36 23.94 -9.87
CA VAL A 333 4.75 22.71 -10.37
C VAL A 333 4.18 21.92 -9.20
N TYR A 334 2.97 21.40 -9.37
CA TYR A 334 2.30 20.52 -8.42
C TYR A 334 1.82 19.28 -9.17
N TRP A 335 2.13 18.11 -8.64
CA TRP A 335 1.72 16.83 -9.18
C TRP A 335 0.58 16.25 -8.37
N TYR A 336 -0.38 15.64 -9.06
CA TYR A 336 -1.53 15.00 -8.45
C TYR A 336 -1.69 13.59 -9.01
N LYS A 337 -2.08 12.62 -8.20
CA LYS A 337 -2.57 11.30 -8.63
C LYS A 337 -4.03 11.18 -8.21
N ASP A 338 -4.90 10.91 -9.18
CA ASP A 338 -6.34 10.71 -8.97
C ASP A 338 -7.06 11.86 -8.23
N GLY A 339 -6.48 13.06 -8.26
CA GLY A 339 -7.00 14.27 -7.62
C GLY A 339 -6.29 14.64 -6.31
N GLU A 340 -5.41 13.79 -5.80
CA GLU A 340 -4.66 14.01 -4.55
C GLU A 340 -3.25 14.53 -4.84
N LEU A 341 -2.80 15.50 -4.05
CA LEU A 341 -1.48 16.11 -4.21
C LEU A 341 -0.38 15.12 -3.84
N LEU A 342 0.60 14.96 -4.73
CA LEU A 342 1.80 14.16 -4.48
C LEU A 342 2.88 15.06 -3.89
N GLU A 343 3.18 14.85 -2.61
CA GLU A 343 4.16 15.65 -1.86
C GLU A 343 5.54 14.99 -1.77
N TYR A 344 5.62 13.66 -1.90
CA TYR A 344 6.84 12.87 -1.65
C TYR A 344 7.06 11.77 -2.69
N SER A 345 8.34 11.50 -3.00
CA SER A 345 8.74 10.35 -3.82
C SER A 345 8.67 9.05 -3.01
N TYR A 346 8.25 7.97 -3.66
CA TYR A 346 8.29 6.60 -3.15
C TYR A 346 9.37 5.82 -3.91
N PRO A 347 10.49 5.44 -3.27
CA PRO A 347 11.55 4.65 -3.89
C PRO A 347 10.99 3.41 -4.60
N GLY A 348 11.46 3.14 -5.83
CA GLY A 348 10.99 2.01 -6.64
C GLY A 348 9.62 2.19 -7.34
N TYR A 349 8.74 3.09 -6.86
CA TYR A 349 7.37 3.22 -7.36
C TYR A 349 7.06 4.56 -8.03
N ILE A 350 7.39 5.69 -7.38
CA ILE A 350 7.12 7.05 -7.86
C ILE A 350 8.30 7.96 -7.50
N SER A 351 8.99 8.51 -8.49
CA SER A 351 10.01 9.54 -8.30
C SER A 351 9.47 10.89 -8.75
N LEU A 352 9.25 11.80 -7.80
CA LEU A 352 8.89 13.18 -8.04
C LEU A 352 10.14 14.05 -8.10
N LYS A 353 10.27 14.79 -9.19
CA LYS A 353 11.22 15.89 -9.35
C LYS A 353 10.45 17.12 -9.79
N ASP A 354 11.05 18.30 -9.61
CA ASP A 354 10.37 19.59 -9.82
C ASP A 354 9.69 19.71 -11.21
N ASP A 355 10.32 19.20 -12.27
CA ASP A 355 9.80 19.31 -13.64
C ASP A 355 9.21 18.00 -14.20
N HIS A 356 9.37 16.87 -13.51
CA HIS A 356 8.90 15.56 -13.98
C HIS A 356 8.62 14.56 -12.87
N ILE A 357 7.68 13.66 -13.15
CA ILE A 357 7.39 12.48 -12.33
C ILE A 357 7.79 11.23 -13.11
N SER A 358 8.39 10.25 -12.46
CA SER A 358 8.62 8.92 -13.00
C SER A 358 7.89 7.86 -12.19
N ILE A 359 7.21 6.93 -12.85
CA ILE A 359 6.46 5.84 -12.21
C ILE A 359 6.82 4.50 -12.86
N VAL A 360 6.66 3.40 -12.16
CA VAL A 360 6.72 2.05 -12.76
C VAL A 360 5.30 1.57 -13.02
N ALA A 361 4.97 1.21 -14.25
CA ALA A 361 3.64 0.73 -14.62
C ALA A 361 3.32 -0.57 -13.89
N ASN A 362 2.40 -0.52 -12.94
CA ASN A 362 1.92 -1.65 -12.16
C ASN A 362 0.51 -1.30 -11.65
N ALA A 363 -0.17 -2.22 -10.98
CA ALA A 363 -1.52 -1.98 -10.47
C ALA A 363 -1.64 -0.75 -9.55
N ILE A 364 -0.57 -0.41 -8.81
CA ILE A 364 -0.50 0.73 -7.86
C ILE A 364 -0.48 2.07 -8.62
N ASN A 365 0.32 2.13 -9.67
CA ASN A 365 0.56 3.31 -10.47
C ASN A 365 -0.42 3.45 -11.64
N GLU A 366 -1.45 2.60 -11.69
CA GLU A 366 -2.63 2.85 -12.51
C GLU A 366 -3.38 4.06 -11.94
N GLY A 367 -3.87 4.95 -12.81
CA GLY A 367 -4.60 6.15 -12.38
C GLY A 367 -4.39 7.35 -13.29
N THR A 368 -4.92 8.49 -12.85
CA THR A 368 -4.83 9.77 -13.57
C THR A 368 -3.81 10.67 -12.88
N TYR A 369 -2.68 10.88 -13.54
CA TYR A 369 -1.65 11.82 -13.10
C TYR A 369 -1.91 13.18 -13.70
N THR A 370 -1.99 14.22 -12.87
CA THR A 370 -2.21 15.59 -13.31
C THR A 370 -1.10 16.47 -12.80
N CYS A 371 -0.44 17.18 -13.71
CA CYS A 371 0.39 18.31 -13.36
C CYS A 371 -0.42 19.60 -13.42
N ILE A 372 -0.24 20.47 -12.43
CA ILE A 372 -0.77 21.83 -12.41
C ILE A 372 0.39 22.79 -12.14
N VAL A 373 0.60 23.76 -13.04
CA VAL A 373 1.56 24.86 -12.82
C VAL A 373 0.80 26.06 -12.27
N ARG A 374 1.16 26.55 -11.09
CA ARG A 374 0.53 27.73 -10.46
C ARG A 374 1.50 28.88 -10.28
N LYS A 375 0.98 30.11 -10.34
CA LYS A 375 1.67 31.35 -9.97
C LYS A 375 0.68 32.29 -9.28
N ASN A 376 0.99 32.75 -8.07
CA ASN A 376 0.12 33.63 -7.27
C ASN A 376 -1.33 33.11 -7.19
N ASN A 377 -1.51 31.83 -6.84
CA ASN A 377 -2.79 31.10 -6.83
C ASN A 377 -3.54 30.96 -8.17
N LYS A 378 -3.02 31.50 -9.28
CA LYS A 378 -3.60 31.31 -10.62
C LYS A 378 -3.02 30.06 -11.28
N VAL A 379 -3.89 29.20 -11.81
CA VAL A 379 -3.49 28.05 -12.63
C VAL A 379 -3.05 28.55 -14.00
N LEU A 380 -1.78 28.36 -14.35
CA LEU A 380 -1.22 28.74 -15.65
C LEU A 380 -1.47 27.65 -16.69
N THR A 381 -1.29 26.39 -16.32
CA THR A 381 -1.53 25.25 -17.20
C THR A 381 -1.76 23.97 -16.41
N SER A 382 -2.48 23.04 -17.02
CA SER A 382 -2.73 21.71 -16.48
C SER A 382 -2.53 20.67 -17.59
N PHE A 383 -1.81 19.60 -17.26
CA PHE A 383 -1.59 18.45 -18.14
C PHE A 383 -1.94 17.18 -17.39
N SER A 384 -2.71 16.30 -18.03
CA SER A 384 -3.15 15.06 -17.39
C SER A 384 -2.79 13.85 -18.25
N TRP A 385 -2.46 12.75 -17.58
CA TRP A 385 -2.16 11.45 -18.17
C TRP A 385 -2.95 10.38 -17.44
N ARG A 386 -3.76 9.61 -18.17
CA ARG A 386 -4.43 8.44 -17.63
C ARG A 386 -3.60 7.21 -17.98
N VAL A 387 -3.02 6.59 -16.98
CA VAL A 387 -2.21 5.38 -17.09
C VAL A 387 -3.09 4.18 -16.83
N ARG A 388 -3.09 3.23 -17.77
CA ARG A 388 -3.71 1.92 -17.66
C ARG A 388 -2.64 0.87 -17.88
N VAL A 389 -2.66 -0.18 -17.07
CA VAL A 389 -1.67 -1.26 -17.16
C VAL A 389 -2.27 -2.41 -17.97
N ARG A 390 -1.51 -2.90 -18.94
CA ARG A 390 -1.77 -4.15 -19.62
C ARG A 390 -0.95 -5.22 -18.91
N PHE A 391 -1.65 -6.09 -18.20
CA PHE A 391 -1.10 -7.30 -17.61
C PHE A 391 -0.81 -8.31 -18.71
#